data_AF-A0A522ZKE9-F1
#
_entry.id   AF-A0A522ZKE9-F1
#
_cell.length_a   1.000
_cell.length_b   1.000
_cell.length_c   1.000
_cell.angle_alpha   90.00
_cell.angle_beta   90.00
_cell.angle_gamma   90.00
#
_symmetry.space_group_name_H-M   'P 1'
#
loop_
_entity.id
_entity.type
_entity.pdbx_description
1 polymer ?
#
loop_
_entity_poly.entity_id
_entity_poly.type
_entity_poly.pdbx_seq_one_letter_code
_entity_poly.pdbx_strand_id
1 'polypeptide(L)'
;MKEPIRKRHPNITSRELALKHGVCMRTIRNIVAEKREDFLQRAADRRKLAFDMRHNQRKPYTEVATAMNITVNNARRLVFEAKKERQANAR
;
A
#
# COMPACT_ATOMS: atom_id res chain seq x y z
N MET A 1 -0.89 11.06 25.49
CA MET A 1 -0.90 11.32 24.03
C MET A 1 -2.06 10.56 23.42
N LYS A 2 -3.03 11.23 22.79
CA LYS A 2 -4.18 10.56 22.14
C LYS A 2 -3.65 9.72 20.97
N GLU A 3 -3.93 8.43 20.98
CA GLU A 3 -3.53 7.49 19.93
C GLU A 3 -3.92 8.05 18.55
N PRO A 4 -3.05 7.97 17.54
CA PRO A 4 -3.39 8.51 16.23
C PRO A 4 -4.59 7.73 15.66
N ILE A 5 -5.59 8.46 15.19
CA ILE A 5 -6.85 7.97 14.58
C ILE A 5 -6.54 7.34 13.20
N ARG A 6 -5.58 6.42 13.13
CA ARG A 6 -5.16 5.74 11.90
C ARG A 6 -6.01 4.53 11.60
N LYS A 7 -6.80 4.05 12.57
CA LYS A 7 -7.82 3.03 12.29
C LYS A 7 -8.99 3.71 11.57
N ARG A 8 -9.14 3.45 10.27
CA ARG A 8 -10.44 3.58 9.60
C ARG A 8 -11.41 2.72 10.41
N HIS A 9 -12.31 3.33 11.17
CA HIS A 9 -13.45 2.60 11.68
C HIS A 9 -14.20 2.09 10.45
N PRO A 10 -14.37 0.77 10.26
CA PRO A 10 -14.92 0.22 9.02
C PRO A 10 -16.33 0.74 8.70
N ASN A 11 -17.03 1.27 9.72
CA ASN A 11 -18.41 1.72 9.62
C ASN A 11 -18.60 3.22 9.91
N ILE A 12 -17.52 4.01 9.99
CA ILE A 12 -17.66 5.46 10.26
C ILE A 12 -17.12 6.27 9.09
N THR A 13 -17.98 7.11 8.54
CA THR A 13 -17.62 7.97 7.40
C THR A 13 -16.77 9.17 7.85
N SER A 14 -15.98 9.75 6.94
CA SER A 14 -15.26 10.99 7.25
C SER A 14 -16.19 12.15 7.61
N ARG A 15 -17.46 12.10 7.16
CA ARG A 15 -18.50 13.08 7.47
C ARG A 15 -18.96 12.97 8.92
N GLU A 16 -19.21 11.76 9.41
CA GLU A 16 -19.57 11.50 10.81
C GLU A 16 -18.43 11.88 11.76
N LEU A 17 -17.18 11.53 11.41
CA LEU A 17 -16.01 11.94 12.20
C LEU A 17 -15.85 13.46 12.24
N ALA A 18 -16.05 14.14 11.10
CA ALA A 18 -15.99 15.59 11.01
C ALA A 18 -17.01 16.25 11.95
N LEU A 19 -18.26 15.76 11.95
CA LEU A 19 -19.33 16.25 12.83
C LEU A 19 -19.01 15.99 14.31
N LYS A 20 -18.57 14.77 14.65
CA LYS A 20 -18.23 14.37 16.03
C LYS A 20 -17.08 15.20 16.62
N HIS A 21 -16.12 15.57 15.78
CA HIS A 21 -14.92 16.29 16.21
C HIS A 21 -14.98 17.80 15.95
N GLY A 22 -16.06 18.31 15.34
CA GLY A 22 -16.19 19.74 15.01
C GLY A 22 -15.15 20.24 14.01
N VAL A 23 -14.66 19.38 13.11
CA VAL A 23 -13.62 19.72 12.12
C VAL A 23 -14.10 19.46 10.70
N CYS A 24 -13.40 19.99 9.70
CA CYS A 24 -13.75 19.72 8.32
C CYS A 24 -13.36 18.29 7.89
N MET A 25 -14.08 17.73 6.89
CA MET A 25 -13.78 16.41 6.34
C MET A 25 -12.34 16.28 5.82
N ARG A 26 -11.76 17.37 5.32
CA ARG A 26 -10.38 17.38 4.80
C ARG A 26 -9.37 17.14 5.92
N THR A 27 -9.59 17.71 7.09
CA THR A 27 -8.77 17.45 8.29
C THR A 27 -8.83 15.99 8.70
N ILE A 28 -10.03 15.39 8.75
CA ILE A 28 -10.17 13.95 9.04
C ILE A 28 -9.44 13.10 8.00
N ARG A 29 -9.60 13.38 6.70
CA ARG A 29 -8.91 12.64 5.64
C ARG A 29 -7.39 12.73 5.78
N ASN A 30 -6.85 13.90 6.12
CA ASN A 30 -5.42 14.09 6.31
C ASN A 30 -4.90 13.35 7.55
N ILE A 31 -5.67 13.30 8.63
CA ILE A 31 -5.31 12.58 9.86
C ILE A 31 -5.34 11.06 9.65
N VAL A 32 -6.34 10.56 8.93
CA VAL A 32 -6.50 9.12 8.63
C VAL A 32 -5.52 8.65 7.56
N ALA A 33 -5.11 9.54 6.65
CA ALA A 33 -4.12 9.21 5.62
C ALA A 33 -2.80 8.78 6.26
N GLU A 34 -2.21 7.74 5.69
CA GLU A 34 -0.86 7.33 6.02
C GLU A 34 0.15 8.37 5.56
N LYS A 35 1.26 8.53 6.29
CA LYS A 35 2.33 9.43 5.87
C LYS A 35 2.85 9.03 4.50
N ARG A 36 3.26 10.02 3.70
CA ARG A 36 3.71 9.80 2.33
C ARG A 36 4.92 8.86 2.27
N GLU A 37 5.87 9.03 3.18
CA GLU A 37 7.08 8.19 3.31
C GLU A 37 6.73 6.74 3.62
N ASP A 38 5.92 6.51 4.65
CA ASP A 38 5.42 5.18 5.03
C ASP A 38 4.72 4.50 3.84
N PHE A 39 3.91 5.26 3.09
CA PHE A 39 3.25 4.75 1.89
C PHE A 39 4.21 4.33 0.79
N LEU A 40 5.22 5.16 0.52
CA LEU A 40 6.22 4.88 -0.49
C LEU A 40 7.06 3.66 -0.12
N GLN A 41 7.47 3.56 1.15
CA GLN A 41 8.25 2.43 1.65
C GLN A 41 7.47 1.13 1.49
N ARG A 42 6.23 1.07 1.97
CA ARG A 42 5.37 -0.11 1.83
C ARG A 42 5.10 -0.47 0.36
N ALA A 43 4.99 0.52 -0.53
CA ALA A 43 4.87 0.25 -1.97
C ALA A 43 6.16 -0.33 -2.57
N ALA A 44 7.33 0.18 -2.17
CA ALA A 44 8.62 -0.38 -2.57
C ALA A 44 8.81 -1.81 -2.04
N ASP A 45 8.48 -2.06 -0.77
CA ASP A 45 8.59 -3.38 -0.14
C ASP A 45 7.72 -4.42 -0.84
N ARG A 46 6.47 -4.05 -1.19
CA ARG A 46 5.58 -4.94 -1.96
C ARG A 46 6.13 -5.29 -3.32
N ARG A 47 6.72 -4.33 -4.03
CA ARG A 47 7.33 -4.55 -5.35
C ARG A 47 8.57 -5.42 -5.26
N LYS A 48 9.42 -5.16 -4.26
CA LYS A 48 10.60 -5.97 -3.94
C LYS A 48 10.19 -7.43 -3.63
N LEU A 49 9.21 -7.63 -2.75
CA LEU A 49 8.71 -8.95 -2.38
C LEU A 49 8.19 -9.74 -3.60
N ALA A 50 7.34 -9.11 -4.42
CA ALA A 50 6.81 -9.73 -5.63
C ALA A 50 7.93 -10.11 -6.61
N PHE A 51 8.92 -9.22 -6.78
CA PHE A 51 10.09 -9.47 -7.62
C PHE A 51 10.93 -10.63 -7.09
N ASP A 52 11.24 -10.66 -5.80
CA ASP A 52 12.08 -11.69 -5.19
C ASP A 52 11.41 -13.06 -5.24
N MET A 53 10.10 -13.14 -4.97
CA MET A 53 9.35 -14.39 -5.13
C MET A 53 9.38 -14.89 -6.58
N ARG A 54 9.25 -13.99 -7.56
CA ARG A 54 9.26 -14.37 -8.97
C ARG A 54 10.65 -14.76 -9.47
N HIS A 55 11.67 -13.97 -9.16
CA HIS A 55 12.99 -14.07 -9.79
C HIS A 55 13.98 -14.89 -8.96
N ASN A 56 13.97 -14.75 -7.64
CA ASN A 56 14.92 -15.44 -6.78
C ASN A 56 14.37 -16.81 -6.36
N GLN A 57 13.09 -16.88 -5.99
CA GLN A 57 12.42 -18.13 -5.59
C GLN A 57 11.78 -18.89 -6.76
N ARG A 58 11.80 -18.32 -7.97
CA ARG A 58 11.23 -18.89 -9.21
C ARG A 58 9.75 -19.28 -9.12
N LYS A 59 8.97 -18.65 -8.24
CA LYS A 59 7.54 -18.96 -8.09
C LYS A 59 6.72 -18.49 -9.31
N PRO A 60 5.69 -19.25 -9.72
CA PRO A 60 4.74 -18.80 -10.73
C PRO A 60 3.91 -17.61 -10.21
N TYR A 61 3.37 -16.79 -11.11
CA TYR A 61 2.58 -15.60 -10.71
C TYR A 61 1.33 -15.94 -9.91
N THR A 62 0.78 -17.16 -10.08
CA THR A 62 -0.33 -17.67 -9.28
C THR A 62 0.04 -17.80 -7.81
N GLU A 63 1.21 -18.38 -7.51
CA GLU A 63 1.72 -18.50 -6.13
C GLU A 63 2.15 -17.16 -5.53
N VAL A 64 2.71 -16.25 -6.34
CA VAL A 64 2.99 -14.89 -5.87
C VAL A 64 1.69 -14.18 -5.49
N ALA A 65 0.65 -14.35 -6.29
CA ALA A 65 -0.65 -13.75 -6.06
C ALA A 65 -1.33 -14.31 -4.80
N THR A 66 -1.30 -15.63 -4.58
CA THR A 66 -1.84 -16.24 -3.36
C THR A 66 -1.05 -15.83 -2.13
N ALA A 67 0.30 -15.88 -2.18
CA ALA A 67 1.15 -15.49 -1.05
C ALA A 67 0.97 -14.02 -0.63
N MET A 68 0.67 -13.14 -1.59
CA MET A 68 0.44 -11.72 -1.33
C MET A 68 -1.04 -11.36 -1.17
N ASN A 69 -1.95 -12.34 -1.25
CA ASN A 69 -3.40 -12.16 -1.24
C ASN A 69 -3.89 -11.08 -2.23
N ILE A 70 -3.46 -11.17 -3.49
CA ILE A 70 -3.81 -10.27 -4.59
C ILE A 70 -4.20 -11.05 -5.85
N THR A 71 -4.69 -10.36 -6.86
CA THR A 71 -4.93 -10.98 -8.17
C THR A 71 -3.62 -11.24 -8.92
N VAL A 72 -3.63 -12.24 -9.80
CA VAL A 72 -2.47 -12.58 -10.67
C VAL A 72 -2.02 -11.39 -11.51
N ASN A 73 -2.96 -10.59 -12.02
CA ASN A 73 -2.64 -9.38 -12.78
C ASN A 73 -1.94 -8.33 -11.93
N ASN A 74 -2.32 -8.18 -10.66
CA ASN A 74 -1.65 -7.27 -9.74
C ASN A 74 -0.23 -7.76 -9.41
N ALA A 75 -0.04 -9.07 -9.21
CA ALA A 75 1.28 -9.66 -9.03
C ALA A 75 2.20 -9.39 -10.24
N ARG A 76 1.70 -9.59 -11.46
CA ARG A 76 2.44 -9.27 -12.70
C ARG A 76 2.83 -7.79 -12.77
N ARG A 77 1.89 -6.90 -12.46
CA ARG A 77 2.13 -5.45 -12.44
C ARG A 77 3.22 -5.07 -11.44
N LEU A 78 3.18 -5.60 -10.22
CA LEU A 78 4.20 -5.33 -9.20
C LEU A 78 5.61 -5.76 -9.64
N VAL A 79 5.73 -6.93 -10.26
CA VAL A 79 7.02 -7.41 -10.81
C VAL A 79 7.49 -6.52 -11.95
N PHE A 80 6.58 -6.10 -12.84
CA PHE A 80 6.91 -5.19 -13.94
C PHE A 80 7.41 -3.83 -13.43
N GLU A 81 6.71 -3.23 -12.47
CA GLU A 81 7.11 -1.97 -11.85
C GLU A 81 8.49 -2.11 -11.17
N ALA A 82 8.73 -3.20 -10.43
CA ALA A 82 10.04 -3.47 -9.81
C ALA A 82 11.18 -3.57 -10.84
N LYS A 83 10.93 -4.18 -12.01
CA LYS A 83 11.91 -4.23 -13.11
C LYS A 83 12.21 -2.84 -13.65
N LYS A 84 11.17 -2.04 -13.88
CA LYS A 84 11.32 -0.68 -14.40
C LYS A 84 12.12 0.19 -13.43
N GLU A 85 11.88 0.07 -12.13
CA GLU A 85 12.65 0.79 -11.11
C GLU A 85 14.12 0.38 -11.08
N ARG A 86 14.41 -0.93 -11.14
CA ARG A 86 15.78 -1.42 -11.20
C ARG A 86 16.51 -0.96 -12.44
N GLN A 87 15.83 -0.92 -13.59
CA GLN A 87 16.40 -0.39 -14.84
C GLN A 87 16.63 1.11 -14.78
N ALA A 88 15.73 1.87 -14.15
CA ALA A 88 15.89 3.30 -13.95
C ALA A 88 17.05 3.63 -13.00
N ASN A 89 17.20 2.86 -11.92
CA ASN A 89 18.28 3.05 -10.93
C ASN A 89 19.65 2.58 -11.44
N ALA A 90 19.70 1.74 -12.47
CA ALA A 90 20.94 1.28 -13.10
C ALA A 90 21.46 2.21 -14.21
N ARG A 91 20.73 3.28 -14.51
CA ARG A 91 21.10 4.34 -15.46
C ARG A 91 21.54 5.57 -14.68
#